data_AF-A0A3R7X4A9-F1
#
_entry.id   AF-A0A3R7X4A9-F1
#
_cell.length_a   1.000
_cell.length_b   1.000
_cell.length_c   1.000
_cell.angle_alpha   90.00
_cell.angle_beta   90.00
_cell.angle_gamma   90.00
#
_symmetry.space_group_name_H-M   'P 1'
#
loop_
_entity.id
_entity.type
_entity.pdbx_description
1 polymer ?
#
loop_
_entity_poly.entity_id
_entity_poly.type
_entity_poly.pdbx_seq_one_letter_code
_entity_poly.pdbx_strand_id
1 'polypeptide(L)'
;MKGPETLINNMSNNKLKSSDIFIFLKQLEEDIKQGKANASKNDIQWFQVFGFMIKKLETAIAGDPSNMRSSDWRKWVDDYSKLHSFVEEMEENNLVSGVSWYIPDIAVFDINNRTRYKEYVYSKIRMLLTDIYGSEILN
;
A
#
# COMPACT_ATOMS: atom_id res chain seq x y z
N MET A 1 -2.17 -20.54 -2.57
CA MET A 1 -3.10 -19.40 -2.73
C MET A 1 -2.35 -18.11 -2.44
N LYS A 2 -2.58 -17.06 -3.24
CA LYS A 2 -2.08 -15.70 -3.00
C LYS A 2 -3.21 -14.67 -3.19
N GLY A 3 -4.39 -15.02 -2.69
CA GLY A 3 -5.61 -14.24 -2.78
C GLY A 3 -5.75 -13.23 -1.62
N PRO A 4 -6.92 -12.58 -1.49
CA PRO A 4 -7.18 -11.60 -0.44
C PRO A 4 -6.95 -12.16 0.97
N GLU A 5 -7.22 -13.44 1.21
CA GLU A 5 -7.04 -14.09 2.52
C GLU A 5 -5.57 -14.12 2.94
N THR A 6 -4.66 -14.20 1.97
CA THR A 6 -3.20 -14.17 2.25
C THR A 6 -2.80 -12.80 2.78
N LEU A 7 -3.35 -11.72 2.20
CA LEU A 7 -3.10 -10.36 2.70
C LEU A 7 -3.70 -10.18 4.09
N ILE A 8 -4.94 -10.62 4.30
CA ILE A 8 -5.61 -10.54 5.62
C ILE A 8 -4.79 -11.30 6.68
N ASN A 9 -4.39 -12.54 6.39
CA ASN A 9 -3.58 -13.35 7.30
C ASN A 9 -2.22 -12.70 7.58
N ASN A 10 -1.55 -12.15 6.56
CA ASN A 10 -0.27 -11.46 6.76
C ASN A 10 -0.43 -10.18 7.59
N MET A 11 -1.52 -9.42 7.41
CA MET A 11 -1.81 -8.25 8.25
C MET A 11 -2.09 -8.64 9.70
N SER A 12 -2.94 -9.64 9.92
CA SER A 12 -3.28 -10.13 11.27
C SER A 12 -2.05 -10.66 12.04
N ASN A 13 -1.07 -11.21 11.31
CA ASN A 13 0.19 -11.68 11.89
C ASN A 13 1.31 -10.62 11.89
N ASN A 14 1.06 -9.38 11.50
CA ASN A 14 2.08 -8.32 11.36
C ASN A 14 3.26 -8.70 10.43
N LYS A 15 2.98 -9.51 9.40
CA LYS A 15 3.95 -10.06 8.45
C LYS A 15 3.79 -9.53 7.02
N LEU A 16 2.80 -8.67 6.77
CA LEU A 16 2.54 -8.14 5.43
C LEU A 16 3.73 -7.31 4.93
N LYS A 17 4.23 -7.66 3.74
CA LYS A 17 5.29 -6.96 3.01
C LYS A 17 4.75 -6.28 1.76
N SER A 18 5.48 -5.29 1.25
CA SER A 18 5.09 -4.62 0.00
C SER A 18 5.04 -5.60 -1.17
N SER A 19 5.91 -6.61 -1.17
CA SER A 19 5.92 -7.68 -2.17
C SER A 19 4.63 -8.48 -2.19
N ASP A 20 3.99 -8.68 -1.04
CA ASP A 20 2.73 -9.42 -0.98
C ASP A 20 1.62 -8.67 -1.73
N ILE A 21 1.59 -7.34 -1.59
CA ILE A 21 0.65 -6.46 -2.32
C ILE A 21 0.90 -6.51 -3.83
N PHE A 22 2.15 -6.38 -4.27
CA PHE A 22 2.46 -6.42 -5.70
C PHE A 22 2.23 -7.80 -6.34
N ILE A 23 2.38 -8.87 -5.57
CA ILE A 23 2.01 -10.21 -6.03
C ILE A 23 0.48 -10.34 -6.09
N PHE A 24 -0.23 -9.85 -5.08
CA PHE A 24 -1.69 -9.84 -5.06
C PHE A 24 -2.27 -9.05 -6.23
N LEU A 25 -1.68 -7.91 -6.63
CA LEU A 25 -2.13 -7.14 -7.79
C LEU A 25 -2.19 -7.98 -9.08
N LYS A 26 -1.21 -8.86 -9.30
CA LYS A 26 -1.23 -9.78 -10.45
C LYS A 26 -2.39 -10.78 -10.35
N GLN A 27 -2.67 -11.28 -9.15
CA GLN A 27 -3.80 -12.16 -8.91
C GLN A 27 -5.13 -11.43 -9.10
N LEU A 28 -5.25 -10.19 -8.62
CA LEU A 28 -6.44 -9.37 -8.77
C LEU A 28 -6.77 -9.13 -10.25
N GLU A 29 -5.77 -8.85 -11.09
CA GLU A 29 -5.96 -8.75 -12.53
C GLU A 29 -6.48 -10.04 -13.17
N GLU A 30 -6.02 -11.20 -12.71
CA GLU A 30 -6.55 -12.50 -13.13
C GLU A 30 -7.98 -12.74 -12.63
N ASP A 31 -8.27 -12.38 -11.38
CA ASP A 31 -9.60 -12.52 -10.79
C ASP A 31 -10.62 -11.63 -11.50
N ILE A 32 -10.25 -10.40 -11.89
CA ILE A 32 -11.08 -9.51 -12.71
C ILE A 32 -11.38 -10.17 -14.07
N LYS A 33 -10.36 -10.72 -14.74
CA LYS A 33 -10.54 -11.40 -16.04
C LYS A 33 -11.44 -12.64 -15.93
N GLN A 34 -11.42 -13.31 -14.78
CA GLN A 34 -12.24 -14.48 -14.48
C GLN A 34 -13.62 -14.14 -13.90
N GLY A 35 -13.94 -12.87 -13.68
CA GLY A 35 -15.20 -12.43 -13.06
C GLY A 35 -15.32 -12.79 -11.58
N LYS A 36 -14.20 -13.07 -10.90
CA LYS A 36 -14.13 -13.43 -9.47
C LYS A 36 -13.98 -12.22 -8.56
N ALA A 37 -13.55 -11.08 -9.10
CA ALA A 37 -13.39 -9.82 -8.39
C ALA A 37 -14.06 -8.69 -9.17
N ASN A 38 -14.80 -7.84 -8.47
CA ASN A 38 -15.36 -6.62 -9.03
C ASN A 38 -14.46 -5.43 -8.67
N ALA A 39 -13.28 -5.36 -9.29
CA ALA A 39 -12.32 -4.28 -9.09
C ALA A 39 -12.12 -3.46 -10.35
N SER A 40 -12.01 -2.16 -10.17
CA SER A 40 -11.73 -1.18 -11.21
C SER A 40 -10.23 -0.83 -11.27
N LYS A 41 -9.84 -0.12 -12.33
CA LYS A 41 -8.48 0.47 -12.42
C LYS A 41 -8.15 1.36 -11.22
N ASN A 42 -9.15 2.07 -10.68
CA ASN A 42 -8.99 2.93 -9.52
C ASN A 42 -8.55 2.14 -8.27
N ASP A 43 -9.05 0.93 -8.10
CA ASP A 43 -8.75 0.08 -6.94
C ASP A 43 -7.33 -0.52 -7.04
N ILE A 44 -6.93 -0.92 -8.25
CA ILE A 44 -5.56 -1.34 -8.56
C ILE A 44 -4.58 -0.22 -8.18
N GLN A 45 -4.86 1.02 -8.59
CA GLN A 45 -4.02 2.18 -8.26
C GLN A 45 -3.95 2.47 -6.76
N TRP A 46 -5.00 2.18 -5.99
CA TRP A 46 -4.94 2.30 -4.53
C TRP A 46 -4.07 1.23 -3.89
N PHE A 47 -4.13 -0.03 -4.34
CA PHE A 47 -3.20 -1.07 -3.88
C PHE A 47 -1.74 -0.73 -4.20
N GLN A 48 -1.47 -0.12 -5.35
CA GLN A 48 -0.15 0.39 -5.69
C GLN A 48 0.37 1.41 -4.65
N VAL A 49 -0.47 2.39 -4.28
CA VAL A 49 -0.16 3.37 -3.23
C VAL A 49 0.08 2.68 -1.89
N PHE A 50 -0.76 1.72 -1.49
CA PHE A 50 -0.57 0.99 -0.23
C PHE A 50 0.70 0.14 -0.23
N GLY A 51 1.03 -0.52 -1.35
CA GLY A 51 2.28 -1.25 -1.52
C GLY A 51 3.50 -0.33 -1.36
N PHE A 52 3.44 0.88 -1.93
CA PHE A 52 4.46 1.91 -1.73
C PHE A 52 4.61 2.32 -0.26
N MET A 53 3.51 2.52 0.46
CA MET A 53 3.54 2.89 1.88
C MET A 53 4.14 1.80 2.76
N ILE A 54 3.83 0.54 2.49
CA ILE A 54 4.49 -0.57 3.18
C ILE A 54 5.98 -0.59 2.87
N LYS A 55 6.38 -0.34 1.61
CA LYS A 55 7.79 -0.29 1.22
C LYS A 55 8.55 0.82 1.95
N LYS A 56 7.95 2.01 2.10
CA LYS A 56 8.49 3.12 2.91
C LYS A 56 8.80 2.67 4.34
N LEU A 57 7.84 1.99 4.97
CA LEU A 57 8.01 1.48 6.32
C LEU A 57 9.13 0.42 6.40
N GLU A 58 9.19 -0.52 5.46
CA GLU A 58 10.27 -1.52 5.41
C GLU A 58 11.66 -0.86 5.31
N THR A 59 11.81 0.13 4.43
CA THR A 59 13.04 0.90 4.26
C THR A 59 13.41 1.66 5.54
N ALA A 60 12.43 2.29 6.20
CA ALA A 60 12.64 3.01 7.45
C ALA A 60 13.05 2.07 8.60
N ILE A 61 12.52 0.84 8.63
CA ILE A 61 12.91 -0.20 9.60
C ILE A 61 14.31 -0.72 9.33
N ALA A 62 14.65 -0.94 8.06
CA ALA A 62 15.98 -1.41 7.66
C ALA A 62 17.10 -0.37 7.89
N GLY A 63 16.74 0.90 8.09
CA GLY A 63 17.71 1.98 8.32
C GLY A 63 18.49 2.39 7.07
N ASP A 64 18.02 2.01 5.88
CA ASP A 64 18.70 2.29 4.61
C ASP A 64 17.78 3.03 3.62
N PRO A 65 17.75 4.37 3.67
CA PRO A 65 16.99 5.19 2.74
C PRO A 65 17.39 5.02 1.27
N SER A 66 18.61 4.52 0.99
CA SER A 66 19.12 4.33 -0.36
C SER A 66 18.42 3.17 -1.09
N ASN A 67 17.93 2.17 -0.34
CA ASN A 67 17.14 1.07 -0.88
C ASN A 67 15.83 1.51 -1.54
N MET A 68 15.34 2.70 -1.18
CA MET A 68 14.17 3.27 -1.83
C MET A 68 14.51 4.08 -3.08
N ARG A 69 15.75 4.60 -3.17
CA ARG A 69 16.28 5.21 -4.40
C ARG A 69 16.63 4.16 -5.44
N SER A 70 17.05 2.96 -5.01
CA SER A 70 17.38 1.83 -5.90
C SER A 70 16.14 1.09 -6.41
N SER A 71 15.07 1.02 -5.62
CA SER A 71 13.75 0.60 -6.11
C SER A 71 13.09 1.76 -6.84
N ASP A 72 13.08 1.75 -8.18
CA ASP A 72 12.35 2.73 -8.98
C ASP A 72 10.84 2.55 -8.78
N TRP A 73 10.33 3.15 -7.70
CA TRP A 73 8.98 2.96 -7.21
C TRP A 73 7.93 3.48 -8.20
N ARG A 74 8.33 4.38 -9.10
CA ARG A 74 7.57 4.85 -10.26
C ARG A 74 7.05 3.71 -11.15
N LYS A 75 7.74 2.56 -11.14
CA LYS A 75 7.28 1.36 -11.87
C LYS A 75 6.07 0.70 -11.24
N TRP A 76 5.70 1.11 -10.03
CA TRP A 76 4.66 0.47 -9.24
C TRP A 76 3.50 1.40 -8.91
N VAL A 77 3.63 2.73 -9.05
CA VAL A 77 2.56 3.70 -8.78
C VAL A 77 2.24 4.47 -10.05
N ASP A 78 1.07 4.23 -10.62
CA ASP A 78 0.67 4.84 -11.90
C ASP A 78 0.05 6.24 -11.74
N ASP A 79 -0.50 6.54 -10.56
CA ASP A 79 -1.21 7.79 -10.29
C ASP A 79 -0.61 8.52 -9.07
N TYR A 80 0.25 9.49 -9.38
CA TYR A 80 0.92 10.32 -8.38
C TYR A 80 -0.03 11.22 -7.59
N SER A 81 -1.19 11.57 -8.16
CA SER A 81 -2.17 12.42 -7.46
C SER A 81 -2.79 11.67 -6.26
N LYS A 82 -3.00 10.36 -6.41
CA LYS A 82 -3.44 9.48 -5.30
C LYS A 82 -2.38 9.35 -4.22
N LEU A 83 -1.12 9.20 -4.63
CA LEU A 83 -0.01 9.17 -3.70
C LEU A 83 0.07 10.47 -2.89
N HIS A 84 -0.05 11.61 -3.57
CA HIS A 84 -0.06 12.93 -2.92
C HIS A 84 -1.20 13.04 -1.91
N SER A 85 -2.43 12.77 -2.36
CA SER A 85 -3.63 12.84 -1.54
C SER A 85 -3.53 11.93 -0.30
N PHE A 86 -2.94 10.74 -0.45
CA PHE A 86 -2.78 9.81 0.67
C PHE A 86 -1.71 10.28 1.65
N VAL A 87 -0.59 10.85 1.17
CA VAL A 87 0.44 11.42 2.05
C VAL A 87 -0.09 12.63 2.81
N GLU A 88 -0.86 13.50 2.16
CA GLU A 88 -1.56 14.62 2.83
C GLU A 88 -2.50 14.11 3.92
N GLU A 89 -3.34 13.11 3.63
CA GLU A 89 -4.21 12.48 4.64
C GLU A 89 -3.39 11.91 5.81
N MET A 90 -2.23 11.30 5.54
CA MET A 90 -1.35 10.78 6.59
C MET A 90 -0.69 11.89 7.42
N GLU A 91 -0.36 13.03 6.82
CA GLU A 91 0.18 14.21 7.51
C GLU A 91 -0.87 14.85 8.42
N GLU A 92 -2.10 15.01 7.93
CA GLU A 92 -3.25 15.50 8.70
C GLU A 92 -3.53 14.61 9.93
N ASN A 93 -3.33 13.29 9.79
CA ASN A 93 -3.47 12.32 10.87
C ASN A 93 -2.23 12.19 11.77
N ASN A 94 -1.21 13.04 11.58
CA ASN A 94 0.07 13.05 12.30
C ASN A 94 0.82 11.71 12.25
N LEU A 95 0.65 10.95 11.15
CA LEU A 95 1.34 9.68 10.92
C LEU A 95 2.70 9.90 10.26
N VAL A 96 2.82 10.96 9.47
CA VAL A 96 4.05 11.42 8.82
C VAL A 96 4.28 12.90 9.10
N SER A 97 5.51 13.36 8.93
CA SER A 97 5.88 14.79 8.97
C SER A 97 7.01 15.10 8.00
N GLY A 98 7.34 16.37 7.83
CA GLY A 98 8.44 16.80 6.98
C GLY A 98 8.20 16.43 5.51
N VAL A 99 6.95 16.49 5.06
CA VAL A 99 6.57 16.13 3.70
C VAL A 99 7.20 17.11 2.73
N SER A 100 7.99 16.59 1.79
CA SER A 100 8.62 17.34 0.73
C SER A 100 8.60 16.54 -0.57
N TRP A 101 8.26 17.23 -1.64
CA TRP A 101 8.18 16.68 -2.99
C TRP A 101 9.37 17.18 -3.81
N TYR A 102 10.50 16.45 -3.76
CA TYR A 102 11.66 16.77 -4.60
C TYR A 102 11.54 15.99 -5.90
N ILE A 103 11.19 16.68 -7.00
CA ILE A 103 10.78 16.10 -8.29
C ILE A 103 9.38 15.45 -8.13
N PRO A 104 8.50 15.39 -9.15
CA PRO A 104 7.22 14.67 -9.10
C PRO A 104 7.27 13.19 -8.62
N ASP A 105 8.45 12.71 -8.22
CA ASP A 105 8.83 11.32 -8.17
C ASP A 105 9.58 10.89 -6.90
N ILE A 106 9.71 11.76 -5.88
CA ILE A 106 10.22 11.33 -4.56
C ILE A 106 9.42 12.05 -3.47
N ALA A 107 8.43 11.34 -2.91
CA ALA A 107 7.86 11.70 -1.63
C ALA A 107 8.91 11.49 -0.54
N VAL A 108 9.41 12.56 0.05
CA VAL A 108 10.26 12.55 1.24
C VAL A 108 9.38 12.91 2.41
N PHE A 109 9.31 12.05 3.41
CA PHE A 109 8.61 12.30 4.66
C PHE A 109 9.16 11.38 5.73
N ASP A 110 9.06 11.82 6.97
CA ASP A 110 9.42 11.07 8.17
C ASP A 110 8.20 10.34 8.72
N ILE A 111 8.39 9.11 9.22
CA ILE A 111 7.32 8.34 9.87
C ILE A 111 7.37 8.61 11.36
N ASN A 112 6.36 9.29 11.89
CA ASN A 112 6.31 9.72 13.29
C ASN A 112 6.15 8.53 14.25
N ASN A 113 5.26 7.59 13.91
CA ASN A 113 5.02 6.38 14.68
C ASN A 113 4.80 5.19 13.75
N ARG A 114 5.77 4.28 13.70
CA ARG A 114 5.77 3.11 12.81
C ARG A 114 4.59 2.17 13.04
N THR A 115 4.15 2.00 14.28
CA THR A 115 3.01 1.14 14.61
C THR A 115 1.71 1.73 14.08
N ARG A 116 1.44 3.01 14.42
CA ARG A 116 0.23 3.71 13.95
C ARG A 116 0.19 3.87 12.44
N TYR A 117 1.34 4.18 11.82
CA TYR A 117 1.49 4.23 10.36
C TYR A 117 1.08 2.90 9.72
N LYS A 118 1.61 1.79 10.23
CA LYS A 118 1.32 0.45 9.72
C LYS A 118 -0.14 0.07 9.90
N GLU A 119 -0.70 0.27 11.09
CA GLU A 119 -2.10 -0.01 11.39
C GLU A 119 -3.04 0.78 10.48
N TYR A 120 -2.71 2.05 10.22
CA TYR A 120 -3.45 2.90 9.31
C TYR A 120 -3.46 2.34 7.88
N VAL A 121 -2.29 2.02 7.33
CA VAL A 121 -2.18 1.43 5.98
C VAL A 121 -2.91 0.08 5.92
N TYR A 122 -2.79 -0.76 6.94
CA TYR A 122 -3.52 -2.04 7.02
C TYR A 122 -5.03 -1.84 7.03
N SER A 123 -5.53 -0.83 7.75
CA SER A 123 -6.97 -0.53 7.77
C SER A 123 -7.50 -0.16 6.37
N LYS A 124 -6.75 0.66 5.61
CA LYS A 124 -7.12 1.07 4.26
C LYS A 124 -7.09 -0.11 3.27
N ILE A 125 -6.12 -1.00 3.41
CA ILE A 125 -6.07 -2.26 2.64
C ILE A 125 -7.29 -3.14 2.96
N ARG A 126 -7.64 -3.31 4.24
CA ARG A 126 -8.82 -4.10 4.64
C ARG A 126 -10.12 -3.53 4.09
N MET A 127 -10.29 -2.21 4.15
CA MET A 127 -11.45 -1.52 3.58
C MET A 127 -11.57 -1.81 2.08
N LEU A 128 -10.50 -1.58 1.32
CA LEU A 128 -10.52 -1.81 -0.13
C LEU A 128 -10.76 -3.28 -0.50
N LEU A 129 -10.15 -4.22 0.24
CA LEU A 129 -10.40 -5.64 0.02
C LEU A 129 -11.87 -6.01 0.29
N THR A 130 -12.47 -5.42 1.33
CA THR A 130 -13.89 -5.63 1.68
C THR A 130 -14.80 -5.08 0.59
N ASP A 131 -14.46 -3.92 0.01
CA ASP A 131 -15.24 -3.32 -1.07
C ASP A 131 -15.22 -4.18 -2.35
N ILE A 132 -14.10 -4.85 -2.64
CA ILE A 132 -13.92 -5.66 -3.86
C ILE A 132 -14.50 -7.08 -3.74
N TYR A 133 -14.28 -7.73 -2.59
CA TYR A 133 -14.61 -9.15 -2.39
C TYR A 133 -15.76 -9.39 -1.39
N GLY A 134 -16.32 -8.33 -0.80
CA GLY A 134 -17.32 -8.44 0.26
C GLY A 134 -16.72 -8.65 1.65
N SER A 135 -17.53 -8.60 2.71
CA SER A 135 -17.07 -8.74 4.10
C SER A 135 -16.68 -10.16 4.50
N GLU A 136 -17.01 -11.16 3.66
CA GLU A 136 -16.79 -12.58 3.96
C GLU A 136 -15.29 -12.94 4.04
N ILE A 137 -14.42 -12.18 3.37
CA ILE A 137 -12.97 -12.39 3.41
C ILE A 137 -12.31 -12.01 4.75
N LEU A 138 -13.05 -11.35 5.65
CA LEU A 138 -12.55 -10.93 6.96
C LEU A 138 -12.76 -11.99 8.06
N ASN A 139 -13.57 -13.02 7.78
CA ASN A 139 -13.95 -14.07 8.72
C ASN A 139 -12.97 -15.25 8.74
#